data_AF-A0AAN1XZB3-F1
#
_entry.id   AF-A0AAN1XZB3-F1
#
_cell.length_a   1.000
_cell.length_b   1.000
_cell.length_c   1.000
_cell.angle_alpha   90.00
_cell.angle_beta   90.00
_cell.angle_gamma   90.00
#
_symmetry.space_group_name_H-M   'P 1'
#
loop_
_entity.id
_entity.type
_entity.pdbx_description
1 polymer ?
#
loop_
_entity_poly.entity_id
_entity_poly.type
_entity_poly.pdbx_seq_one_letter_code
_entity_poly.pdbx_strand_id
1 'polypeptide(L)'
;MLSIDGTLIVQLVNFVVFLAILNAIFFKPVGAAIAKRRAYIDGLKHDIEQLQGDAKSIRTTAEGRRAAARREADDVLAKARTAASAETDAIIVAAQGKASEIVTKAHADVATELDAARANEPQLIDALANEMLSRAIGGAA
;
A
#
# COMPACT_ATOMS: atom_id res chain seq x y z
N MET A 1 50.46 85.15 14.58
CA MET A 1 51.57 84.20 14.80
C MET A 1 51.01 83.06 15.63
N LEU A 2 51.13 81.82 15.16
CA LEU A 2 50.82 80.64 15.97
C LEU A 2 51.89 80.56 17.06
N SER A 3 51.64 81.22 18.19
CA SER A 3 52.46 81.07 19.38
C SER A 3 52.22 79.65 19.89
N ILE A 4 53.24 78.80 19.77
CA ILE A 4 53.24 77.47 20.36
C ILE A 4 53.49 77.65 21.85
N ASP A 5 52.44 78.07 22.55
CA ASP A 5 52.40 78.14 24.00
C ASP A 5 51.69 76.89 24.55
N GLY A 6 52.04 76.49 25.78
CA GLY A 6 51.63 75.22 26.39
C GLY A 6 50.12 74.91 26.38
N THR A 7 49.26 75.89 26.11
CA THR A 7 47.83 75.74 25.80
C THR A 7 47.56 74.81 24.61
N LEU A 8 48.40 74.80 23.57
CA LEU A 8 48.25 73.86 22.45
C LEU A 8 48.43 72.41 22.89
N ILE A 9 49.36 72.15 23.81
CA ILE A 9 49.58 70.82 24.38
C ILE A 9 48.37 70.41 25.23
N VAL A 10 47.84 71.31 26.05
CA VAL A 10 46.63 71.04 26.86
C VAL A 10 45.42 70.77 25.97
N GLN A 11 45.25 71.51 24.87
CA GLN A 11 44.15 71.30 23.92
C GLN A 11 44.28 69.97 23.17
N LEU A 12 45.51 69.58 22.80
CA LEU A 12 45.78 68.27 22.21
C LEU A 12 45.44 67.13 23.19
N VAL A 13 45.83 67.25 24.46
CA VAL A 13 45.48 66.27 25.49
C VAL A 13 43.96 66.17 25.65
N ASN A 14 43.25 67.30 25.71
CA ASN A 14 41.79 67.31 25.79
C ASN A 14 41.14 66.63 24.58
N PHE A 15 41.62 66.89 23.37
CA PHE A 15 41.14 66.22 22.15
C PHE A 15 41.36 64.70 22.18
N VAL A 16 42.53 64.24 22.66
CA VAL A 16 42.82 62.81 22.81
C VAL A 16 41.90 62.16 23.85
N VAL A 17 41.68 62.81 24.99
CA VAL A 17 40.75 62.34 26.02
C VAL A 17 39.32 62.26 25.47
N PHE A 18 38.88 63.28 24.74
CA PHE A 18 37.56 63.29 24.09
C PHE A 18 37.43 62.15 23.07
N LEU A 19 38.44 61.94 22.22
CA LEU A 19 38.46 60.81 21.28
C LEU A 19 38.41 59.45 21.99
N ALA A 20 39.11 59.30 23.12
CA ALA A 20 39.08 58.07 23.90
C ALA A 20 37.68 57.79 24.46
N ILE A 21 37.02 58.82 25.02
CA ILE A 21 35.64 58.73 25.52
C ILE A 21 34.68 58.41 24.37
N LEU A 22 34.80 59.10 23.23
CA LEU A 22 33.96 58.88 22.06
C LEU A 22 34.14 57.46 21.47
N ASN A 23 35.36 56.95 21.44
CA ASN A 23 35.64 55.58 21.01
C ASN A 23 34.98 54.55 21.93
N ALA A 24 35.06 54.76 23.25
CA ALA A 24 34.45 53.87 24.23
C ALA A 24 32.91 53.92 24.20
N ILE A 25 32.31 55.10 24.07
CA ILE A 25 30.86 55.30 24.23
C ILE A 25 30.08 55.20 22.90
N PHE A 26 30.67 55.54 21.76
CA PHE A 26 29.95 55.57 20.47
C PHE A 26 30.46 54.53 19.49
N PHE A 27 31.74 54.54 19.15
CA PHE A 27 32.24 53.69 18.06
C PHE A 27 32.15 52.19 18.37
N LYS A 28 32.56 51.78 19.59
CA LYS A 28 32.44 50.39 20.02
C LYS A 28 30.99 49.86 20.06
N PRO A 29 30.03 50.51 20.74
CA PRO A 29 28.67 49.99 20.79
C PRO A 29 27.94 50.07 19.46
N VAL A 30 28.18 51.09 18.62
CA VAL A 30 27.59 51.16 17.28
C VAL A 30 28.14 50.04 16.40
N GLY A 31 29.45 49.78 16.44
CA GLY A 31 30.06 48.65 15.73
C GLY A 31 29.47 47.30 16.18
N ALA A 32 29.33 47.10 17.49
CA ALA A 32 28.73 45.89 18.05
C ALA A 32 27.25 45.72 17.65
N ALA A 33 26.47 46.81 17.62
CA ALA A 33 25.07 46.78 17.19
C ALA A 33 24.94 46.42 15.70
N ILE A 34 25.79 46.96 14.84
CA ILE A 34 25.83 46.63 13.41
C ILE A 34 26.22 45.16 13.21
N ALA A 35 27.25 44.68 13.93
CA ALA A 35 27.68 43.29 13.87
C ALA A 35 26.57 42.34 14.31
N LYS A 36 25.88 42.64 15.43
CA LYS A 36 24.73 41.86 15.91
C LYS A 36 23.60 41.83 14.89
N ARG A 37 23.30 42.96 14.25
CA ARG A 37 22.27 43.02 13.20
C ARG A 37 22.65 42.20 11.97
N ARG A 38 23.91 42.24 11.54
CA ARG A 38 24.40 41.39 10.43
C ARG A 38 24.29 39.91 10.79
N ALA A 39 24.80 39.50 11.95
CA ALA A 39 24.72 38.12 12.42
C ALA A 39 23.28 37.62 12.50
N TYR A 40 22.34 38.44 12.97
CA TYR A 40 20.92 38.10 13.00
C TYR A 40 20.34 37.89 11.60
N ILE A 41 20.63 38.78 10.66
CA ILE A 41 20.16 38.66 9.27
C ILE A 41 20.77 37.43 8.58
N ASP A 42 22.05 37.18 8.78
CA ASP A 42 22.73 36.02 8.20
C ASP A 42 22.21 34.72 8.81
N GLY A 43 21.91 34.71 10.12
CA GLY A 43 21.22 33.59 10.77
C GLY A 43 19.83 33.33 10.18
N LEU A 44 19.01 34.37 10.01
CA LEU A 44 17.69 34.23 9.37
C LEU A 44 17.79 33.67 7.95
N LYS A 45 18.80 34.08 7.16
CA LYS A 45 19.01 33.53 5.82
C LYS A 45 19.34 32.04 5.88
N HIS A 46 20.23 31.65 6.79
CA HIS A 46 20.58 30.24 6.99
C HIS A 46 19.37 29.40 7.39
N ASP A 47 18.57 29.89 8.34
CA ASP A 47 17.35 29.21 8.78
C ASP A 47 16.35 29.05 7.63
N ILE A 48 16.19 30.09 6.79
CA ILE A 48 15.32 30.03 5.61
C ILE A 48 15.83 28.99 4.61
N GLU A 49 17.14 28.97 4.32
CA GLU A 49 17.73 27.98 3.42
C GLU A 49 17.56 26.56 3.94
N GLN A 50 17.76 26.35 5.25
CA GLN A 50 17.55 25.06 5.91
C GLN A 50 16.08 24.63 5.82
N LEU A 51 15.14 25.51 6.17
CA LEU A 51 13.70 25.23 6.11
C LEU A 51 13.25 24.90 4.68
N GLN A 52 13.78 25.60 3.66
CA GLN A 52 13.50 25.29 2.26
C GLN A 52 14.07 23.92 1.86
N GLY A 53 15.28 23.60 2.32
CA GLY A 53 15.90 22.29 2.12
C GLY A 53 15.09 21.15 2.74
N ASP A 54 14.68 21.31 4.00
CA ASP A 54 13.87 20.34 4.74
C ASP A 54 12.49 20.16 4.09
N ALA A 55 11.82 21.26 3.72
CA ALA A 55 10.54 21.20 3.02
C ALA A 55 10.64 20.45 1.68
N LYS A 56 11.71 20.70 0.92
CA LYS A 56 11.98 19.98 -0.34
C LYS A 56 12.22 18.49 -0.08
N SER A 57 13.04 18.15 0.92
CA SER A 57 13.33 16.77 1.31
C SER A 57 12.07 16.02 1.76
N ILE A 58 11.24 16.64 2.59
CA ILE A 58 9.96 16.09 3.05
C ILE A 58 9.04 15.85 1.85
N ARG A 59 8.94 16.82 0.93
CA ARG A 59 8.12 16.68 -0.27
C ARG A 59 8.60 15.53 -1.16
N THR A 60 9.90 15.45 -1.47
CA THR A 60 10.48 14.36 -2.26
C THR A 60 10.27 13.00 -1.60
N THR A 61 10.45 12.91 -0.28
CA THR A 61 10.23 11.68 0.48
C THR A 61 8.75 11.28 0.45
N ALA A 62 7.83 12.23 0.64
CA ALA A 62 6.39 11.97 0.60
C ALA A 62 5.92 11.52 -0.79
N GLU A 63 6.40 12.17 -1.86
CA GLU A 63 6.13 11.78 -3.24
C GLU A 63 6.68 10.36 -3.54
N GLY A 64 7.92 10.07 -3.09
CA GLY A 64 8.52 8.75 -3.21
C GLY A 64 7.74 7.65 -2.48
N ARG A 65 7.34 7.90 -1.22
CA ARG A 65 6.52 6.95 -0.45
C ARG A 65 5.15 6.71 -1.08
N ARG A 66 4.51 7.75 -1.62
CA ARG A 66 3.24 7.62 -2.35
C ARG A 66 3.39 6.77 -3.61
N ALA A 67 4.46 6.98 -4.38
CA ALA A 67 4.74 6.19 -5.57
C ALA A 67 5.02 4.72 -5.21
N ALA A 68 5.79 4.46 -4.16
CA ALA A 68 6.06 3.11 -3.66
C ALA A 68 4.77 2.41 -3.21
N ALA A 69 3.94 3.08 -2.39
CA ALA A 69 2.67 2.54 -1.93
C ALA A 69 1.70 2.21 -3.08
N ARG A 70 1.67 3.03 -4.14
CA ARG A 70 0.88 2.72 -5.35
C ARG A 70 1.38 1.46 -6.05
N ARG A 71 2.69 1.33 -6.27
CA ARG A 71 3.28 0.14 -6.88
C ARG A 71 3.01 -1.12 -6.06
N GLU A 72 3.11 -1.02 -4.74
CA GLU A 72 2.82 -2.14 -3.83
C GLU A 72 1.33 -2.51 -3.90
N ALA A 73 0.42 -1.53 -3.91
CA ALA A 73 -1.01 -1.79 -4.06
C ALA A 73 -1.33 -2.45 -5.41
N ASP A 74 -0.71 -2.01 -6.50
CA ASP A 74 -0.88 -2.60 -7.83
C ASP A 74 -0.36 -4.04 -7.87
N ASP A 75 0.80 -4.33 -7.24
CA ASP A 75 1.37 -5.67 -7.15
C ASP A 75 0.50 -6.61 -6.30
N VAL A 76 0.00 -6.13 -5.15
CA VAL A 76 -0.94 -6.88 -4.30
C VAL A 76 -2.23 -7.17 -5.05
N LEU A 77 -2.78 -6.19 -5.78
CA LEU A 77 -4.00 -6.38 -6.56
C LEU A 77 -3.79 -7.35 -7.72
N ALA A 78 -2.65 -7.28 -8.40
CA ALA A 78 -2.29 -8.23 -9.45
C ALA A 78 -2.18 -9.65 -8.91
N LYS A 79 -1.47 -9.84 -7.79
CA LYS A 79 -1.36 -11.14 -7.10
C LYS A 79 -2.71 -11.68 -6.66
N ALA A 80 -3.55 -10.84 -6.06
CA ALA A 80 -4.89 -11.23 -5.63
C ALA A 80 -5.77 -11.65 -6.81
N ARG A 81 -5.70 -10.93 -7.94
CA ARG A 81 -6.41 -11.30 -9.18
C ARG A 81 -5.93 -12.63 -9.74
N THR A 82 -4.61 -12.84 -9.83
CA THR A 82 -4.05 -14.10 -10.32
C THR A 82 -4.44 -15.27 -9.42
N ALA A 83 -4.37 -15.10 -8.09
CA ALA A 83 -4.79 -16.11 -7.14
C ALA A 83 -6.29 -16.44 -7.27
N ALA A 84 -7.14 -15.41 -7.35
CA ALA A 84 -8.58 -15.59 -7.53
C ALA A 84 -8.91 -16.30 -8.85
N SER A 85 -8.24 -15.97 -9.95
CA SER A 85 -8.40 -16.67 -11.23
C SER A 85 -7.99 -18.14 -11.11
N ALA A 86 -6.83 -18.43 -10.52
CA ALA A 86 -6.35 -19.80 -10.33
C ALA A 86 -7.28 -20.63 -9.43
N GLU A 87 -7.82 -20.03 -8.36
CA GLU A 87 -8.80 -20.67 -7.48
C GLU A 87 -10.12 -20.93 -8.22
N THR A 88 -10.59 -19.97 -9.01
CA THR A 88 -11.80 -20.12 -9.81
C THR A 88 -11.65 -21.27 -10.82
N ASP A 89 -10.51 -21.33 -11.53
CA ASP A 89 -10.22 -22.41 -12.47
C ASP A 89 -10.17 -23.76 -11.77
N ALA A 90 -9.54 -23.84 -10.59
CA ALA A 90 -9.50 -25.05 -9.78
C ALA A 90 -10.90 -25.51 -9.33
N ILE A 91 -11.76 -24.58 -8.91
CA ILE A 91 -13.16 -24.86 -8.55
C ILE A 91 -13.93 -25.40 -9.75
N ILE A 92 -13.76 -24.80 -10.93
CA ILE A 92 -14.43 -25.24 -12.16
C ILE A 92 -13.98 -26.66 -12.54
N VAL A 93 -12.68 -26.94 -12.52
CA VAL A 93 -12.13 -28.28 -12.82
C VAL A 93 -12.65 -29.31 -11.80
N ALA A 94 -12.66 -28.98 -10.51
CA ALA A 94 -13.19 -29.87 -9.48
C ALA A 94 -14.70 -30.12 -9.65
N ALA A 95 -15.47 -29.11 -10.02
CA ALA A 95 -16.90 -29.24 -10.29
C ALA A 95 -17.18 -30.12 -11.52
N GLN A 96 -16.41 -29.94 -12.60
CA GLN A 96 -16.48 -30.80 -13.79
C GLN A 96 -16.13 -32.25 -13.46
N GLY A 97 -15.08 -32.48 -12.66
CA GLY A 97 -14.71 -33.82 -12.20
C GLY A 97 -15.84 -34.50 -11.41
N LYS A 98 -16.42 -33.80 -10.43
CA LYS A 98 -17.57 -34.31 -9.66
C LYS A 98 -18.78 -34.59 -10.54
N ALA A 99 -19.08 -33.72 -11.50
CA ALA A 99 -20.18 -33.91 -12.44
C ALA A 99 -19.97 -35.17 -13.29
N SER A 100 -18.76 -35.38 -13.81
CA SER A 100 -18.41 -36.60 -14.54
C SER A 100 -18.57 -37.85 -13.67
N GLU A 101 -18.12 -37.79 -12.42
CA GLU A 101 -18.21 -38.92 -11.49
C GLU A 101 -19.67 -39.27 -11.15
N ILE A 102 -20.53 -38.27 -10.99
CA ILE A 102 -21.98 -38.46 -10.79
C ILE A 102 -22.60 -39.14 -12.02
N VAL A 103 -22.27 -38.67 -13.23
CA VAL A 103 -22.80 -39.25 -14.47
C VAL A 103 -22.34 -40.70 -14.64
N THR A 104 -21.07 -41.00 -14.36
CA THR A 104 -20.55 -42.37 -14.41
C THR A 104 -21.24 -43.28 -13.39
N LYS A 105 -21.46 -42.82 -12.16
CA LYS A 105 -22.20 -43.58 -11.14
C LYS A 105 -23.65 -43.82 -11.56
N ALA A 106 -24.35 -42.80 -12.04
CA ALA A 106 -25.72 -42.95 -12.53
C ALA A 106 -25.83 -43.96 -13.68
N HIS A 107 -24.88 -43.96 -14.63
CA HIS A 107 -24.84 -44.97 -15.68
C HIS A 107 -24.59 -46.39 -15.15
N ALA A 108 -23.70 -46.54 -14.16
CA ALA A 108 -23.42 -47.83 -13.53
C ALA A 108 -24.63 -48.37 -12.74
N ASP A 109 -25.33 -47.49 -12.01
CA ASP A 109 -26.53 -47.83 -11.25
C ASP A 109 -27.66 -48.28 -12.19
N VAL A 110 -27.90 -47.54 -13.28
CA VAL A 110 -28.89 -47.91 -14.31
C VAL A 110 -28.56 -49.25 -14.96
N ALA A 111 -27.29 -49.52 -15.27
CA ALA A 111 -26.88 -50.80 -15.83
C ALA A 111 -27.15 -51.96 -14.84
N THR A 112 -26.85 -51.75 -13.56
CA THR A 112 -27.08 -52.74 -12.50
C THR A 112 -28.57 -53.01 -12.30
N GLU A 113 -29.41 -51.96 -12.30
CA GLU A 113 -30.87 -52.11 -12.22
C GLU A 113 -31.44 -52.86 -13.43
N LEU A 114 -30.95 -52.57 -14.63
CA LEU A 114 -31.38 -53.25 -15.85
C LEU A 114 -31.02 -54.74 -15.84
N ASP A 115 -29.82 -55.08 -15.38
CA ASP A 115 -29.38 -56.47 -15.25
C ASP A 115 -30.18 -57.21 -14.17
N ALA A 116 -30.49 -56.55 -13.04
CA ALA A 116 -31.37 -57.11 -12.01
C ALA A 116 -32.80 -57.33 -12.54
N ALA A 117 -33.35 -56.39 -13.32
CA ALA A 117 -34.67 -56.55 -13.94
C ALA A 117 -34.70 -57.73 -14.93
N ARG A 118 -33.67 -57.88 -15.76
CA ARG A 118 -33.51 -59.03 -16.68
C ARG A 118 -33.33 -60.36 -15.95
N ALA A 119 -32.66 -60.38 -14.79
CA ALA A 119 -32.55 -61.59 -13.99
C ALA A 119 -33.91 -62.04 -13.39
N ASN A 120 -34.84 -61.10 -13.20
CA ASN A 120 -36.19 -61.37 -12.69
C ASN A 120 -37.21 -61.70 -13.81
N GLU A 121 -36.85 -61.49 -15.08
CA GLU A 121 -37.69 -61.80 -16.26
C GLU A 121 -38.19 -63.27 -16.30
N PRO A 122 -37.38 -64.31 -16.01
CA PRO A 122 -37.85 -65.70 -16.01
C PRO A 122 -38.94 -65.95 -14.97
N GLN A 123 -38.82 -65.35 -13.78
CA GLN A 123 -39.82 -65.49 -12.72
C GLN A 123 -41.13 -64.78 -13.09
N LEU A 124 -41.03 -63.62 -13.73
CA LEU A 124 -42.20 -62.92 -14.28
C LEU A 124 -42.87 -63.72 -15.40
N ILE A 125 -42.10 -64.34 -16.30
CA ILE A 125 -42.63 -65.17 -17.38
C ILE A 125 -43.32 -66.42 -16.83
N ASP A 126 -42.73 -67.10 -15.84
CA ASP A 126 -43.34 -68.27 -15.20
C ASP A 126 -44.62 -67.91 -14.43
N ALA A 127 -44.62 -66.77 -13.73
CA ALA A 127 -45.81 -66.26 -13.05
C ALA A 127 -46.92 -65.91 -14.06
N LEU A 128 -46.59 -65.22 -15.16
CA LEU A 128 -47.55 -64.88 -16.21
C LEU A 128 -48.08 -66.13 -16.93
N ALA A 129 -47.22 -67.12 -17.18
CA ALA A 129 -47.59 -68.39 -17.78
C ALA A 129 -48.54 -69.17 -16.88
N ASN A 130 -48.28 -69.23 -15.57
CA ASN A 130 -49.19 -69.86 -14.60
C ASN A 130 -50.52 -69.11 -14.45
N GLU A 131 -50.52 -67.78 -14.48
CA GLU A 131 -51.75 -66.96 -14.46
C GLU A 131 -52.61 -67.23 -15.72
N MET A 132 -51.97 -67.26 -16.89
CA MET A 132 -52.60 -67.59 -18.17
C MET A 132 -53.12 -69.04 -18.19
N LEU A 133 -52.36 -69.98 -17.66
CA LEU A 133 -52.74 -71.39 -17.54
C LEU A 133 -53.93 -71.56 -16.57
N SER A 134 -53.90 -70.88 -15.43
CA SER A 134 -55.00 -70.81 -14.46
C SER A 134 -56.28 -70.23 -15.08
N ARG A 135 -56.19 -69.15 -15.87
CA ARG A 135 -57.34 -68.59 -16.60
C ARG A 135 -57.85 -69.50 -17.71
N ALA A 136 -56.97 -70.17 -18.45
CA ALA A 136 -57.36 -71.06 -19.54
C ALA A 136 -58.01 -72.36 -19.03
N ILE A 137 -57.52 -72.90 -17.92
CA ILE A 137 -58.07 -74.12 -17.31
C ILE A 137 -59.31 -73.79 -16.43
N GLY A 138 -59.31 -72.65 -15.74
CA GLY A 138 -60.44 -72.19 -14.92
C GLY A 138 -61.62 -71.62 -15.73
N GLY A 139 -61.41 -71.27 -17.00
CA GLY A 139 -62.48 -70.86 -17.93
C GLY A 139 -63.16 -72.01 -18.68
N ALA A 140 -62.75 -73.26 -18.43
CA ALA A 140 -63.29 -74.47 -19.06
C ALA A 140 -64.23 -75.28 -18.14
N ALA A 141 -64.69 -74.70 -17.03
CA ALA A 141 -65.66 -75.28 -16.11
C ALA A 141 -66.96 -74.46 -16.09
#